data_AF-A0A9D4PKD1-F1
#
_entry.id   AF-A0A9D4PKD1-F1
#
_cell.length_a   1.000
_cell.length_b   1.000
_cell.length_c   1.000
_cell.angle_alpha   90.00
_cell.angle_beta   90.00
_cell.angle_gamma   90.00
#
_symmetry.space_group_name_H-M   'P 1'
#
loop_
_entity.id
_entity.type
_entity.pdbx_description
1 polymer ?
#
loop_
_entity_poly.entity_id
_entity_poly.type
_entity_poly.pdbx_seq_one_letter_code
_entity_poly.pdbx_strand_id
1 'polypeptide(L)'
;MTALKMKYKLVKEVLLEARSRLSRITNSEGKYKALLERLNLQGLYQLLEGDVLVRCRQTDVQFVKEALVTASKVFTQTTGISGSAVVDLSNFLGDSCCGGVIITSRNGQKSVSNTLEDRLERISYYEMPYIQATLFRKNQGLYQLLEGDVLVRCRQTDVRLVKEALVTASKVFTQTTGISGSAVMDLSNFLGDSCCGGVIITSRNGQKSVSNTLEDRLERISYYEMPYIQATLFRKNQVKN
;
A
#
# COMPACT_ATOMS: atom_id res chain seq x y z
N MET A 1 2.18 -23.02 -4.91
CA MET A 1 2.13 -21.57 -5.23
C MET A 1 3.12 -20.88 -4.29
N THR A 2 4.13 -20.16 -4.79
CA THR A 2 5.21 -19.63 -3.91
C THR A 2 4.72 -18.52 -2.98
N ALA A 3 5.36 -18.37 -1.81
CA ALA A 3 4.95 -17.40 -0.77
C ALA A 3 4.71 -15.98 -1.26
N LEU A 4 5.62 -15.55 -2.12
CA LEU A 4 5.59 -14.23 -2.71
C LEU A 4 4.33 -14.04 -3.55
N LYS A 5 3.92 -15.05 -4.33
CA LYS A 5 2.69 -15.00 -5.15
C LYS A 5 1.44 -14.87 -4.29
N MET A 6 1.39 -15.52 -3.13
CA MET A 6 0.26 -15.41 -2.20
C MET A 6 0.19 -14.02 -1.55
N LYS A 7 1.34 -13.44 -1.16
CA LYS A 7 1.38 -12.06 -0.64
C LYS A 7 0.89 -11.05 -1.68
N TYR A 8 1.37 -11.16 -2.91
CA TYR A 8 0.88 -10.32 -4.01
C TYR A 8 -0.62 -10.52 -4.27
N LYS A 9 -1.11 -11.76 -4.19
CA LYS A 9 -2.54 -12.06 -4.35
C LYS A 9 -3.39 -11.37 -3.27
N LEU A 10 -3.01 -11.48 -2.01
CA LEU A 10 -3.75 -10.86 -0.90
C LEU A 10 -3.78 -9.33 -1.01
N VAL A 11 -2.64 -8.72 -1.32
CA VAL A 11 -2.57 -7.26 -1.54
C VAL A 11 -3.47 -6.87 -2.72
N LYS A 12 -3.44 -7.64 -3.81
CA LYS A 12 -4.30 -7.40 -4.97
C LYS A 12 -5.78 -7.51 -4.62
N GLU A 13 -6.19 -8.50 -3.83
CA GLU A 13 -7.58 -8.66 -3.37
C GLU A 13 -8.05 -7.45 -2.55
N VAL A 14 -7.21 -6.95 -1.64
CA VAL A 14 -7.51 -5.75 -0.84
C VAL A 14 -7.67 -4.51 -1.73
N LEU A 15 -6.80 -4.34 -2.73
CA LEU A 15 -6.90 -3.22 -3.67
C LEU A 15 -8.12 -3.33 -4.58
N LEU A 16 -8.49 -4.55 -4.99
CA LEU A 16 -9.72 -4.79 -5.75
C LEU A 16 -10.97 -4.44 -4.94
N GLU A 17 -11.00 -4.80 -3.66
CA GLU A 17 -12.11 -4.43 -2.77
C GLU A 17 -12.15 -2.91 -2.53
N ALA A 18 -11.00 -2.27 -2.35
CA ALA A 18 -10.93 -0.81 -2.26
C ALA A 18 -11.49 -0.12 -3.52
N ARG A 19 -11.18 -0.65 -4.71
CA ARG A 19 -11.75 -0.19 -5.99
C ARG A 19 -13.26 -0.39 -6.05
N SER A 20 -13.76 -1.56 -5.63
CA SER A 20 -15.20 -1.86 -5.52
C SER A 20 -15.93 -0.89 -4.58
N ARG A 21 -15.25 -0.38 -3.54
CA ARG A 21 -15.81 0.64 -2.65
C ARG A 21 -15.76 2.04 -3.25
N LEU A 22 -14.75 2.37 -4.04
CA LEU A 22 -14.66 3.65 -4.75
C LEU A 22 -15.81 3.83 -5.74
N SER A 23 -16.21 2.78 -6.46
CA SER A 23 -17.36 2.84 -7.37
C SER A 23 -18.69 3.08 -6.65
N ARG A 24 -18.78 2.88 -5.33
CA ARG A 24 -19.99 3.24 -4.56
C ARG A 24 -20.07 4.73 -4.23
N ILE A 25 -18.93 5.44 -4.23
CA ILE A 25 -18.89 6.88 -3.94
C ILE A 25 -19.55 7.67 -5.07
N THR A 26 -19.41 7.20 -6.31
CA THR A 26 -20.01 7.82 -7.49
C THR A 26 -21.54 7.74 -7.51
N ASN A 27 -22.15 6.82 -6.73
CA ASN A 27 -23.60 6.73 -6.60
C ASN A 27 -24.22 7.89 -5.82
N SER A 28 -23.42 8.70 -5.10
CA SER A 28 -23.90 9.87 -4.38
C SER A 28 -23.54 11.14 -5.15
N GLU A 29 -24.48 11.64 -5.95
CA GLU A 29 -24.26 12.77 -6.86
C GLU A 29 -23.66 14.00 -6.16
N GLY A 30 -24.20 14.40 -5.00
CA GLY A 30 -23.70 15.57 -4.26
C GLY A 30 -22.25 15.43 -3.79
N LYS A 31 -21.88 14.25 -3.27
CA LYS A 31 -20.49 13.97 -2.84
C LYS A 31 -19.56 13.85 -4.04
N TYR A 32 -20.04 13.23 -5.12
CA TYR A 32 -19.24 13.03 -6.32
C TYR A 32 -18.97 14.34 -7.06
N LYS A 33 -19.95 15.24 -7.15
CA LYS A 33 -19.78 16.58 -7.73
C LYS A 33 -18.72 17.41 -6.98
N ALA A 34 -18.81 17.46 -5.65
CA ALA A 34 -17.80 18.14 -4.83
C ALA A 34 -16.41 17.51 -4.97
N LEU A 35 -16.32 16.19 -5.16
CA LEU A 35 -15.07 15.51 -5.43
C LEU A 35 -14.50 15.91 -6.80
N LEU A 36 -15.33 15.89 -7.86
CA LEU A 36 -14.93 16.27 -9.22
C LEU A 36 -14.43 17.72 -9.30
N GLU A 37 -15.07 18.66 -8.59
CA GLU A 37 -14.60 20.04 -8.48
C GLU A 37 -13.16 20.12 -7.96
N ARG A 38 -12.87 19.38 -6.88
CA ARG A 38 -11.53 19.32 -6.28
C ARG A 38 -10.52 18.61 -7.17
N LEU A 39 -10.92 17.55 -7.87
CA LEU A 39 -10.06 16.82 -8.80
C LEU A 39 -9.69 17.67 -10.02
N ASN A 40 -10.66 18.41 -10.57
CA ASN A 40 -10.44 19.35 -11.66
C ASN A 40 -9.48 20.46 -11.22
N LEU A 41 -9.77 21.11 -10.09
CA LEU A 41 -8.93 22.19 -9.56
C LEU A 41 -7.49 21.72 -9.29
N GLN A 42 -7.32 20.53 -8.69
CA GLN A 42 -5.99 19.97 -8.46
C GLN A 42 -5.25 19.70 -9.77
N GLY A 43 -5.92 19.21 -10.80
CA GLY A 43 -5.29 18.98 -12.11
C GLY A 43 -4.88 20.28 -12.80
N LEU A 44 -5.73 21.31 -12.72
CA LEU A 44 -5.42 22.66 -13.22
C LEU A 44 -4.17 23.25 -12.54
N TYR A 45 -4.07 23.12 -11.21
CA TYR A 45 -2.88 23.57 -10.47
C TYR A 45 -1.61 22.78 -10.79
N GLN A 46 -1.72 21.52 -11.22
CA GLN A 46 -0.55 20.74 -11.61
C GLN A 46 -0.06 21.07 -13.03
N LEU A 47 -0.97 21.45 -13.92
CA LEU A 47 -0.61 21.86 -15.29
C LEU A 47 -0.13 23.31 -15.35
N LEU A 48 -0.78 24.22 -14.60
CA LEU A 48 -0.55 25.67 -14.65
C LEU A 48 -0.60 26.24 -16.07
N GLU A 49 -1.56 25.75 -16.87
CA GLU A 49 -1.78 26.18 -18.25
C GLU A 49 -3.18 26.75 -18.43
N GLY A 50 -3.32 27.72 -19.33
CA GLY A 50 -4.61 28.37 -19.59
C GLY A 50 -5.57 27.46 -20.36
N ASP A 51 -5.12 26.89 -21.48
CA ASP A 51 -5.97 26.07 -22.34
C ASP A 51 -5.75 24.57 -22.08
N VAL A 52 -6.80 23.90 -21.61
CA VAL A 52 -6.77 22.47 -21.27
C VAL A 52 -7.98 21.71 -21.79
N LEU A 53 -7.76 20.42 -22.06
CA LEU A 53 -8.78 19.45 -22.44
C LEU A 53 -8.98 18.45 -21.29
N VAL A 54 -10.23 18.26 -20.89
CA VAL A 54 -10.61 17.37 -19.79
C VAL A 54 -11.31 16.14 -20.35
N ARG A 55 -10.76 14.95 -20.09
CA ARG A 55 -11.38 13.66 -20.40
C ARG A 55 -12.02 13.08 -19.15
N CYS A 56 -13.25 12.61 -19.29
CA CYS A 56 -14.02 11.96 -18.24
C CYS A 56 -14.82 10.80 -18.80
N ARG A 57 -15.53 10.06 -17.93
CA ARG A 57 -16.48 9.04 -18.37
C ARG A 57 -17.69 9.70 -19.04
N GLN A 58 -18.32 9.01 -19.99
CA GLN A 58 -19.49 9.52 -20.72
C GLN A 58 -20.68 9.87 -19.79
N THR A 59 -20.88 9.09 -18.73
CA THR A 59 -21.93 9.34 -17.70
C THR A 59 -21.67 10.60 -16.89
N ASP A 60 -20.42 11.03 -16.81
CA ASP A 60 -19.98 12.08 -15.89
C ASP A 60 -19.87 13.44 -16.57
N VAL A 61 -20.08 13.52 -17.89
CA VAL A 61 -19.87 14.72 -18.71
C VAL A 61 -20.60 15.93 -18.14
N GLN A 62 -21.86 15.77 -17.75
CA GLN A 62 -22.65 16.89 -17.22
C GLN A 62 -22.09 17.38 -15.87
N PHE A 63 -21.81 16.46 -14.95
CA PHE A 63 -21.23 16.78 -13.64
C PHE A 63 -19.84 17.41 -13.78
N VAL A 64 -19.01 16.93 -14.70
CA VAL A 64 -17.67 17.45 -14.95
C VAL A 64 -17.74 18.85 -15.56
N LYS A 65 -18.64 19.11 -16.52
CA LYS A 65 -18.84 20.46 -17.08
C LYS A 65 -19.20 21.48 -15.99
N GLU A 66 -20.15 21.14 -15.12
CA GLU A 66 -20.55 22.01 -14.01
C GLU A 66 -19.41 22.23 -13.02
N ALA A 67 -18.72 21.15 -12.63
CA ALA A 67 -17.57 21.21 -11.72
C ALA A 67 -16.41 22.02 -12.30
N LEU A 68 -16.21 21.96 -13.61
CA LEU A 68 -15.13 22.65 -14.32
C LEU A 68 -15.33 24.16 -14.32
N VAL A 69 -16.56 24.66 -14.48
CA VAL A 69 -16.86 26.09 -14.40
C VAL A 69 -16.44 26.67 -13.04
N THR A 70 -16.81 25.98 -11.96
CA THR A 70 -16.43 26.38 -10.60
C THR A 70 -14.91 26.31 -10.40
N ALA A 71 -14.28 25.21 -10.82
CA ALA A 71 -12.84 25.00 -10.68
C ALA A 71 -12.02 26.04 -11.47
N SER A 72 -12.39 26.34 -12.71
CA SER A 72 -11.72 27.34 -13.54
C SER A 72 -11.81 28.74 -12.95
N LYS A 73 -12.97 29.12 -12.38
CA LYS A 73 -13.11 30.41 -11.71
C LYS A 73 -12.16 30.55 -10.52
N VAL A 74 -12.09 29.52 -9.67
CA VAL A 74 -11.17 29.50 -8.52
C VAL A 74 -9.71 29.51 -8.99
N PHE A 75 -9.38 28.74 -10.02
CA PHE A 75 -8.03 28.69 -10.60
C PHE A 75 -7.58 30.08 -11.08
N THR A 76 -8.38 30.75 -11.92
CA THR A 76 -8.04 32.08 -12.45
C THR A 76 -7.94 33.14 -11.35
N GLN A 77 -8.78 33.07 -10.32
CA GLN A 77 -8.68 33.97 -9.16
C GLN A 77 -7.39 33.79 -8.38
N THR A 78 -6.90 32.56 -8.23
CA THR A 78 -5.69 32.27 -7.45
C THR A 78 -4.40 32.47 -8.23
N THR A 79 -4.37 32.11 -9.52
CA THR A 79 -3.13 32.12 -10.32
C THR A 79 -3.00 33.32 -11.25
N GLY A 80 -4.10 34.03 -11.54
CA GLY A 80 -4.16 35.05 -12.58
C GLY A 80 -4.11 34.52 -14.01
N ILE A 81 -4.03 33.19 -14.21
CA ILE A 81 -4.00 32.56 -15.52
C ILE A 81 -5.44 32.35 -16.00
N SER A 82 -5.77 33.01 -17.11
CA SER A 82 -7.03 32.82 -17.82
C SER A 82 -6.85 31.89 -19.02
N GLY A 83 -7.77 30.95 -19.21
CA GLY A 83 -7.83 30.17 -20.44
C GLY A 83 -9.04 29.25 -20.51
N SER A 84 -9.12 28.46 -21.58
CA SER A 84 -10.28 27.64 -21.89
C SER A 84 -10.10 26.21 -21.39
N ALA A 85 -10.92 25.81 -20.42
CA ALA A 85 -11.01 24.42 -19.99
C ALA A 85 -12.25 23.77 -20.62
N VAL A 86 -12.04 22.80 -21.51
CA VAL A 86 -13.13 22.17 -22.27
C VAL A 86 -13.13 20.66 -22.06
N VAL A 87 -14.32 20.07 -21.93
CA VAL A 87 -14.46 18.61 -21.89
C VAL A 87 -14.33 18.04 -23.30
N ASP A 88 -13.45 17.06 -23.46
CA ASP A 88 -13.24 16.34 -24.71
C ASP A 88 -14.41 15.36 -24.94
N LEU A 89 -15.24 15.65 -25.95
CA LEU A 89 -16.38 14.83 -26.35
C LEU A 89 -16.02 13.76 -27.39
N SER A 90 -14.77 13.76 -27.87
CA SER A 90 -14.27 12.78 -28.85
C SER A 90 -13.57 11.60 -28.18
N ASN A 91 -13.05 11.78 -26.96
CA ASN A 91 -12.25 10.79 -26.26
C ASN A 91 -12.66 10.67 -24.79
N PHE A 92 -13.51 9.69 -24.48
CA PHE A 92 -13.97 9.40 -23.13
C PHE A 92 -13.08 8.39 -22.42
N LEU A 93 -13.11 8.40 -21.08
CA LEU A 93 -12.55 7.32 -20.27
C LEU A 93 -13.40 6.05 -20.45
N GLY A 94 -12.74 4.89 -20.41
CA GLY A 94 -13.41 3.60 -20.57
C GLY A 94 -14.43 3.33 -19.45
N ASP A 95 -15.48 2.58 -19.77
CA ASP A 95 -16.59 2.29 -18.85
C ASP A 95 -16.19 1.50 -17.60
N SER A 96 -15.03 0.86 -17.63
CA SER A 96 -14.46 0.15 -16.48
C SER A 96 -13.83 1.08 -15.44
N CYS A 97 -13.67 2.37 -15.74
CA CYS A 97 -13.15 3.36 -14.79
C CYS A 97 -14.22 3.72 -13.74
N CYS A 98 -13.82 3.75 -12.47
CA CYS A 98 -14.67 4.13 -11.35
C CYS A 98 -15.01 5.62 -11.35
N GLY A 99 -14.26 6.44 -12.09
CA GLY A 99 -14.55 7.85 -12.29
C GLY A 99 -13.32 8.76 -12.14
N GLY A 100 -13.59 10.06 -12.08
CA GLY A 100 -12.57 11.11 -12.06
C GLY A 100 -12.26 11.66 -13.44
N VAL A 101 -11.13 12.36 -13.55
CA VAL A 101 -10.79 13.17 -14.73
C VAL A 101 -9.32 13.03 -15.12
N ILE A 102 -9.05 13.13 -16.42
CA ILE A 102 -7.69 13.30 -16.95
C ILE A 102 -7.64 14.65 -17.64
N ILE A 103 -6.73 15.51 -17.22
CA ILE A 103 -6.58 16.84 -17.80
C ILE A 103 -5.32 16.84 -18.65
N THR A 104 -5.45 17.26 -19.89
CA THR A 104 -4.37 17.34 -20.86
C THR A 104 -4.22 18.78 -21.33
N SER A 105 -2.98 19.22 -21.56
CA SER A 105 -2.72 20.47 -22.28
C SER A 105 -3.35 20.46 -23.67
N ARG A 106 -3.71 21.63 -24.20
CA ARG A 106 -4.18 21.78 -25.59
C ARG A 106 -3.19 21.23 -26.63
N ASN A 107 -1.89 21.28 -26.35
CA ASN A 107 -0.85 20.75 -27.25
C ASN A 107 -0.59 19.24 -27.05
N GLY A 108 -1.25 18.59 -26.09
CA GLY A 108 -1.08 17.17 -25.78
C GLY A 108 0.22 16.79 -25.05
N GLN A 109 1.11 17.74 -24.76
CA GLN A 109 2.45 17.43 -24.22
C GLN A 109 2.41 17.06 -22.73
N LYS A 110 1.58 17.74 -21.95
CA LYS A 110 1.40 17.48 -20.53
C LYS A 110 0.04 16.89 -20.27
N SER A 111 -0.01 15.82 -19.47
CA SER A 111 -1.26 15.24 -19.00
C SER A 111 -1.15 14.89 -17.52
N VAL A 112 -2.23 15.14 -16.80
CA VAL A 112 -2.38 14.86 -15.39
C VAL A 112 -3.57 13.94 -15.22
N SER A 113 -3.29 12.72 -14.75
CA SER A 113 -4.33 11.76 -14.44
C SER A 113 -4.78 11.90 -12.98
N ASN A 114 -6.04 12.29 -12.80
CA ASN A 114 -6.71 12.42 -11.50
C ASN A 114 -7.92 11.48 -11.42
N THR A 115 -7.85 10.33 -12.07
CA THR A 115 -8.84 9.25 -11.91
C THR A 115 -8.79 8.69 -10.48
N LEU A 116 -9.89 8.11 -10.03
CA LEU A 116 -9.94 7.49 -8.70
C LEU A 116 -9.00 6.30 -8.60
N GLU A 117 -8.87 5.52 -9.67
CA GLU A 117 -7.91 4.42 -9.77
C GLU A 117 -6.46 4.86 -9.63
N ASP A 118 -6.01 5.86 -10.39
CA ASP A 118 -4.62 6.30 -10.34
C ASP A 118 -4.26 6.87 -8.97
N ARG A 119 -5.23 7.52 -8.31
CA ARG A 119 -5.07 7.98 -6.92
C ARG A 119 -4.95 6.81 -5.96
N LEU A 120 -5.79 5.79 -6.11
CA LEU A 120 -5.72 4.58 -5.28
C LEU A 120 -4.39 3.85 -5.48
N GLU A 121 -3.95 3.70 -6.73
CA GLU A 121 -2.68 3.06 -7.05
C GLU A 121 -1.51 3.85 -6.46
N ARG A 122 -1.49 5.17 -6.63
CA ARG A 122 -0.46 6.04 -6.06
C ARG A 122 -0.42 5.96 -4.53
N ILE A 123 -1.57 6.01 -3.86
CA ILE A 123 -1.65 5.86 -2.40
C ILE A 123 -1.17 4.47 -2.00
N SER A 124 -1.61 3.43 -2.71
CA SER A 124 -1.23 2.05 -2.41
C SER A 124 0.28 1.87 -2.51
N TYR A 125 0.93 2.50 -3.49
CA TYR A 125 2.37 2.45 -3.67
C TYR A 125 3.12 3.06 -2.49
N TYR A 126 2.73 4.26 -2.05
CA TYR A 126 3.36 4.91 -0.89
C TYR A 126 3.08 4.19 0.43
N GLU A 127 1.88 3.65 0.59
CA GLU A 127 1.44 2.95 1.80
C GLU A 127 1.74 1.45 1.76
N MET A 128 2.41 0.94 0.72
CA MET A 128 2.73 -0.50 0.58
C MET A 128 3.41 -1.07 1.83
N PRO A 129 4.42 -0.41 2.43
CA PRO A 129 5.06 -0.92 3.64
C PRO A 129 4.07 -1.06 4.80
N TYR A 130 3.14 -0.11 4.95
CA TYR A 130 2.12 -0.13 5.99
C TYR A 130 1.04 -1.19 5.72
N ILE A 131 0.59 -1.32 4.47
CA ILE A 131 -0.36 -2.35 4.03
C ILE A 131 0.22 -3.74 4.29
N GLN A 132 1.47 -3.98 3.88
CA GLN A 132 2.16 -5.24 4.13
C GLN A 132 2.35 -5.49 5.62
N ALA A 133 2.78 -4.47 6.37
CA ALA A 133 2.91 -4.60 7.81
C ALA A 133 1.56 -4.97 8.43
N THR A 134 0.47 -4.29 8.11
CA THR A 134 -0.85 -4.54 8.69
C THR A 134 -1.40 -5.92 8.33
N LEU A 135 -1.31 -6.31 7.06
CA LEU A 135 -1.79 -7.61 6.58
C LEU A 135 -0.96 -8.78 7.13
N PHE A 136 0.35 -8.58 7.35
CA PHE A 136 1.28 -9.65 7.73
C PHE A 136 1.84 -9.52 9.16
N ARG A 137 1.42 -8.53 9.97
CA ARG A 137 1.92 -8.26 11.34
C ARG A 137 1.58 -9.37 12.34
N LYS A 138 0.50 -10.11 12.13
CA LYS A 138 0.01 -11.08 13.14
C LYS A 138 0.65 -12.46 13.07
N ASN A 139 1.33 -12.86 12.00
CA ASN A 139 1.99 -14.18 11.95
C ASN A 139 3.21 -14.17 11.01
N GLN A 140 4.37 -13.75 11.53
CA GLN A 140 5.58 -13.53 10.73
C GLN A 140 6.45 -14.79 10.50
N GLY A 141 6.24 -15.90 11.24
CA GLY A 141 7.07 -17.10 11.04
C GLY A 141 6.68 -17.93 9.81
N LEU A 142 5.54 -18.62 9.87
CA LEU A 142 5.18 -19.64 8.86
C LEU A 142 4.64 -19.07 7.53
N TYR A 143 3.91 -17.95 7.55
CA TYR A 143 3.33 -17.36 6.33
C TYR A 143 4.36 -16.68 5.43
N GLN A 144 5.56 -16.45 5.95
CA GLN A 144 6.61 -15.77 5.22
C GLN A 144 7.39 -16.73 4.30
N LEU A 145 7.36 -18.02 4.63
CA LEU A 145 7.96 -19.08 3.81
C LEU A 145 6.94 -19.75 2.88
N LEU A 146 5.68 -19.95 3.30
CA LEU A 146 4.62 -20.69 2.54
C LEU A 146 5.21 -21.87 1.74
N GLU A 147 6.09 -22.60 2.40
CA GLU A 147 6.78 -23.76 1.91
C GLU A 147 6.47 -24.88 2.90
N GLY A 148 6.20 -26.09 2.37
CA GLY A 148 5.75 -27.21 3.20
C GLY A 148 6.82 -27.60 4.21
N ASP A 149 8.06 -27.77 3.78
CA ASP A 149 9.13 -28.25 4.66
C ASP A 149 10.06 -27.13 5.12
N VAL A 150 10.12 -26.92 6.42
CA VAL A 150 10.93 -25.87 7.06
C VAL A 150 11.74 -26.42 8.22
N LEU A 151 12.96 -25.91 8.37
CA LEU A 151 13.86 -26.15 9.50
C LEU A 151 13.74 -25.00 10.49
N VAL A 152 13.55 -25.31 11.77
CA VAL A 152 13.44 -24.32 12.83
C VAL A 152 14.65 -24.41 13.76
N ARG A 153 15.38 -23.30 13.87
CA ARG A 153 16.47 -23.14 14.83
C ARG A 153 15.98 -22.30 16.02
N CYS A 154 16.37 -22.72 17.21
CA CYS A 154 16.11 -21.99 18.45
C CYS A 154 17.33 -22.08 19.35
N ARG A 155 17.28 -21.47 20.53
CA ARG A 155 18.31 -21.70 21.55
C ARG A 155 18.20 -23.10 22.13
N GLN A 156 19.32 -23.63 22.61
CA GLN A 156 19.35 -24.94 23.28
C GLN A 156 18.44 -25.00 24.52
N THR A 157 18.30 -23.88 25.25
CA THR A 157 17.41 -23.76 26.42
C THR A 157 15.93 -23.81 26.05
N ASP A 158 15.58 -23.34 24.84
CA ASP A 158 14.18 -23.09 24.46
C ASP A 158 13.58 -24.25 23.67
N VAL A 159 14.38 -25.29 23.38
CA VAL A 159 14.00 -26.46 22.56
C VAL A 159 12.67 -27.06 23.01
N ARG A 160 12.45 -27.21 24.32
CA ARG A 160 11.21 -27.80 24.85
C ARG A 160 9.99 -26.95 24.50
N LEU A 161 10.06 -25.65 24.78
CA LEU A 161 8.98 -24.69 24.53
C LEU A 161 8.71 -24.56 23.03
N VAL A 162 9.76 -24.47 22.22
CA VAL A 162 9.63 -24.34 20.77
C VAL A 162 9.02 -25.61 20.17
N LYS A 163 9.38 -26.80 20.65
CA LYS A 163 8.78 -28.06 20.19
C LYS A 163 7.27 -28.11 20.41
N GLU A 164 6.81 -27.72 21.59
CA GLU A 164 5.37 -27.66 21.92
C GLU A 164 4.64 -26.63 21.06
N ALA A 165 5.23 -25.45 20.91
CA ALA A 165 4.70 -24.39 20.07
C ALA A 165 4.63 -24.81 18.59
N LEU A 166 5.62 -25.58 18.10
CA LEU A 166 5.70 -26.04 16.72
C LEU A 166 4.53 -26.97 16.36
N VAL A 167 4.14 -27.86 17.27
CA VAL A 167 3.00 -28.77 17.07
C VAL A 167 1.71 -27.98 16.89
N THR A 168 1.50 -26.98 17.73
CA THR A 168 0.33 -26.10 17.67
C THR A 168 0.36 -25.23 16.40
N ALA A 169 1.51 -24.63 16.09
CA ALA A 169 1.69 -23.78 14.92
C ALA A 169 1.51 -24.54 13.60
N SER A 170 1.98 -25.79 13.52
CA SER A 170 1.83 -26.64 12.34
C SER A 170 0.37 -26.96 12.05
N LYS A 171 -0.42 -27.28 13.09
CA LYS A 171 -1.87 -27.51 12.96
C LYS A 171 -2.59 -26.27 12.43
N VAL A 172 -2.32 -25.11 13.03
CA VAL A 172 -2.93 -23.82 12.62
C VAL A 172 -2.54 -23.47 11.18
N PHE A 173 -1.31 -23.73 10.79
CA PHE A 173 -0.83 -23.46 9.43
C PHE A 173 -1.51 -24.33 8.38
N THR A 174 -1.61 -25.65 8.61
CA THR A 174 -2.28 -26.55 7.66
C THR A 174 -3.76 -26.19 7.51
N GLN A 175 -4.44 -25.84 8.61
CA GLN A 175 -5.84 -25.38 8.58
C GLN A 175 -6.02 -24.06 7.80
N THR A 176 -5.10 -23.11 7.97
CA THR A 176 -5.24 -21.77 7.37
C THR A 176 -4.80 -21.73 5.92
N THR A 177 -3.77 -22.50 5.55
CA THR A 177 -3.16 -22.42 4.22
C THR A 177 -3.54 -23.57 3.29
N GLY A 178 -4.04 -24.69 3.82
CA GLY A 178 -4.30 -25.91 3.04
C GLY A 178 -3.05 -26.62 2.53
N ILE A 179 -1.84 -26.20 2.96
CA ILE A 179 -0.56 -26.80 2.58
C ILE A 179 -0.15 -27.81 3.67
N SER A 180 0.04 -29.07 3.28
CA SER A 180 0.70 -30.07 4.13
C SER A 180 2.20 -29.79 4.13
N GLY A 181 2.74 -29.54 5.31
CA GLY A 181 4.14 -29.19 5.49
C GLY A 181 4.71 -29.71 6.79
N SER A 182 5.97 -30.13 6.78
CA SER A 182 6.69 -30.56 7.99
C SER A 182 7.61 -29.45 8.51
N ALA A 183 7.35 -29.02 9.74
CA ALA A 183 8.30 -28.20 10.48
C ALA A 183 9.18 -29.14 11.32
N VAL A 184 10.49 -29.09 11.11
CA VAL A 184 11.47 -29.93 11.83
C VAL A 184 12.43 -29.02 12.57
N MET A 185 12.70 -29.32 13.85
CA MET A 185 13.73 -28.57 14.58
C MET A 185 15.12 -29.05 14.20
N ASP A 186 16.01 -28.09 13.95
CA ASP A 186 17.43 -28.35 13.75
C ASP A 186 18.13 -28.40 15.11
N LEU A 187 18.43 -29.62 15.56
CA LEU A 187 19.13 -29.88 16.83
C LEU A 187 20.66 -29.85 16.67
N SER A 188 21.17 -29.64 15.47
CA SER A 188 22.61 -29.57 15.18
C SER A 188 23.14 -28.13 15.14
N ASN A 189 22.24 -27.15 15.00
CA ASN A 189 22.59 -25.76 14.74
C ASN A 189 21.70 -24.81 15.56
N PHE A 190 22.05 -24.60 16.82
CA PHE A 190 21.33 -23.71 17.73
C PHE A 190 21.64 -22.23 17.48
N LEU A 191 20.76 -21.35 17.97
CA LEU A 191 21.03 -19.92 18.01
C LEU A 191 22.14 -19.62 19.02
N GLY A 192 23.01 -18.67 18.68
CA GLY A 192 24.14 -18.28 19.53
C GLY A 192 23.72 -17.68 20.86
N ASP A 193 24.66 -17.66 21.81
CA ASP A 193 24.42 -17.25 23.21
C ASP A 193 23.96 -15.80 23.36
N SER A 194 24.27 -14.95 22.38
CA SER A 194 23.89 -13.53 22.31
C SER A 194 22.45 -13.26 21.86
N CYS A 195 21.76 -14.26 21.28
CA CYS A 195 20.31 -14.18 21.05
C CYS A 195 19.62 -14.00 22.41
N CYS A 196 18.46 -13.36 22.52
CA CYS A 196 17.66 -13.28 23.76
C CYS A 196 16.50 -14.28 23.73
N GLY A 197 16.17 -14.83 22.56
CA GLY A 197 15.14 -15.84 22.38
C GLY A 197 14.46 -15.73 21.03
N GLY A 198 13.50 -16.62 20.79
CA GLY A 198 12.74 -16.69 19.54
C GLY A 198 13.26 -17.79 18.61
N VAL A 199 12.85 -17.70 17.34
CA VAL A 199 13.09 -18.76 16.36
C VAL A 199 13.54 -18.20 15.03
N ILE A 200 14.41 -18.94 14.36
CA ILE A 200 14.77 -18.71 12.97
C ILE A 200 14.22 -19.87 12.16
N ILE A 201 13.39 -19.57 11.17
CA ILE A 201 12.78 -20.56 10.30
C ILE A 201 13.44 -20.47 8.94
N THR A 202 14.03 -21.57 8.49
CA THR A 202 14.74 -21.66 7.22
C THR A 202 14.04 -22.68 6.34
N SER A 203 13.94 -22.43 5.04
CA SER A 203 13.51 -23.45 4.09
C SER A 203 14.47 -24.64 4.09
N ARG A 204 13.97 -25.84 3.80
CA ARG A 204 14.82 -27.05 3.69
C ARG A 204 15.94 -26.92 2.65
N ASN A 205 15.76 -26.08 1.64
CA ASN A 205 16.78 -25.80 0.62
C ASN A 205 17.78 -24.69 1.03
N GLY A 206 17.64 -24.12 2.22
CA GLY A 206 18.51 -23.05 2.75
C GLY A 206 18.37 -21.69 2.05
N GLN A 207 17.55 -21.56 1.01
CA GLN A 207 17.49 -20.35 0.18
C GLN A 207 16.76 -19.18 0.83
N LYS A 208 15.89 -19.47 1.82
CA LYS A 208 15.09 -18.45 2.51
C LYS A 208 15.15 -18.71 3.99
N SER A 209 15.49 -17.67 4.75
CA SER A 209 15.43 -17.67 6.19
C SER A 209 14.57 -16.50 6.66
N VAL A 210 13.80 -16.74 7.71
CA VAL A 210 12.98 -15.74 8.37
C VAL A 210 13.36 -15.78 9.83
N SER A 211 13.94 -14.67 10.28
CA SER A 211 14.34 -14.53 11.67
C SER A 211 13.24 -13.83 12.45
N ASN A 212 12.81 -14.47 13.53
CA ASN A 212 11.83 -13.93 14.47
C ASN A 212 12.38 -14.02 15.89
N THR A 213 13.65 -13.64 16.04
CA THR A 213 14.30 -13.48 17.33
C THR A 213 13.83 -12.18 17.99
N LEU A 214 14.04 -12.06 19.29
CA LEU A 214 13.73 -10.82 20.01
C LEU A 214 14.59 -9.65 19.50
N GLU A 215 15.85 -9.92 19.15
CA GLU A 215 16.80 -8.97 18.58
C GLU A 215 16.27 -8.38 17.28
N ASP A 216 15.93 -9.23 16.31
CA ASP A 216 15.47 -8.78 15.00
C ASP A 216 14.15 -8.01 15.10
N ARG A 217 13.29 -8.38 16.06
CA ARG A 217 12.07 -7.63 16.35
C ARG A 217 12.37 -6.28 16.97
N LEU A 218 13.32 -6.22 17.90
CA LEU A 218 13.73 -4.97 18.54
C LEU A 218 14.37 -4.02 17.52
N GLU A 219 15.24 -4.52 16.64
CA GLU A 219 15.87 -3.75 15.58
C GLU A 219 14.84 -3.21 14.58
N ARG A 220 13.83 -4.01 14.21
CA ARG A 220 12.75 -3.53 13.35
C ARG A 220 11.93 -2.43 14.02
N ILE A 221 11.60 -2.61 15.30
CA ILE A 221 10.86 -1.58 16.06
C ILE A 221 11.70 -0.31 16.18
N SER A 222 12.99 -0.43 16.53
CA SER A 222 13.87 0.73 16.66
C SER A 222 14.00 1.49 15.33
N TYR A 223 14.05 0.79 14.19
CA TYR A 223 14.03 1.43 12.88
C TYR A 223 12.74 2.21 12.61
N TYR A 224 11.57 1.66 12.97
CA TYR A 224 10.30 2.38 12.80
C TYR A 224 10.17 3.59 13.73
N GLU A 225 10.70 3.49 14.94
CA GLU A 225 10.64 4.54 15.95
C GLU A 225 11.81 5.53 15.85
N MET A 226 12.84 5.24 15.03
CA MET A 226 14.02 6.10 14.85
C MET A 226 13.67 7.56 14.53
N PRO A 227 12.71 7.87 13.64
CA PRO A 227 12.31 9.26 13.41
C PRO A 227 11.80 9.96 14.68
N TYR A 228 11.03 9.25 15.51
CA TYR A 228 10.50 9.76 16.78
C TYR A 228 11.59 9.89 17.85
N ILE A 229 12.48 8.89 17.93
CA ILE A 229 13.63 8.87 18.84
C ILE A 229 14.59 10.03 18.49
N GLN A 230 14.92 10.22 17.21
CA GLN A 230 15.76 11.33 16.75
C GLN A 230 15.10 12.68 17.03
N ALA A 231 13.81 12.82 16.75
CA ALA A 231 13.07 14.04 17.06
C ALA A 231 13.01 14.34 18.57
N THR A 232 13.11 13.34 19.44
CA THR A 232 13.11 13.54 20.89
C THR A 232 14.51 13.84 21.43
N LEU A 233 15.53 13.14 20.92
CA LEU A 233 16.92 13.29 21.37
C LEU A 233 17.59 14.57 20.85
N PHE A 234 17.34 14.95 19.58
CA PHE A 234 18.06 16.05 18.93
C PHE A 234 17.33 17.40 18.96
N ARG A 235 16.08 17.46 19.44
CA ARG A 235 15.29 18.71 19.52
C ARG A 235 15.73 19.64 20.67
N LYS A 236 16.57 19.17 21.60
CA LYS A 236 17.15 20.03 22.66
C LYS A 236 18.34 20.89 22.21
N ASN A 237 18.88 20.71 21.00
CA ASN A 237 20.08 21.44 20.55
C ASN A 237 19.81 22.64 19.62
N GLN A 238 18.55 23.08 19.46
CA GLN A 238 18.22 24.25 18.63
C GLN A 238 17.56 25.43 19.38
N VAL A 239 17.69 25.48 20.71
CA VAL A 239 17.34 26.69 21.48
C VAL A 239 18.56 27.15 22.28
N LYS A 240 19.48 27.79 21.58
CA LYS A 240 20.38 28.87 22.06
C LYS A 240 21.34 29.23 20.92
N ASN A 241 20.93 30.22 20.14
CA ASN A 241 21.74 31.33 19.64
C ASN A 241 20.80 32.35 19.01
#